data_AF-X6MYP7-F1
#
_entry.id   AF-X6MYP7-F1
#
_cell.length_a   1.000
_cell.length_b   1.000
_cell.length_c   1.000
_cell.angle_alpha   90.00
_cell.angle_beta   90.00
_cell.angle_gamma   90.00
#
_symmetry.space_group_name_H-M   'P 1'
#
loop_
_entity.id
_entity.type
_entity.pdbx_description
1 polymer ?
#
loop_
_entity_poly.entity_id
_entity_poly.type
_entity_poly.pdbx_seq_one_letter_code
_entity_poly.pdbx_strand_id
1 'polypeptide(L)'
;MGKNTELENVFEASYVKKSCALLTAHLMGLPIPEVLHDEYLFVLQEAPRLLDVMIDMTLSRERYWAQGTQLIQVKQAVVQGVWPFEPKLKQLPHWTLGIEKLLNTKGFFDLTQLNSLDPVKLREILSEAYTKGSNDVSHLISESENAQSPDSKTPDQR
;
A
#
# COMPACT_ATOMS: atom_id res chain seq x y z
N MET A 1 -0.67 42.83 -4.66
CA MET A 1 -0.76 41.95 -5.84
C MET A 1 0.56 41.22 -6.13
N GLY A 2 1.36 40.86 -5.12
CA GLY A 2 2.73 40.33 -5.30
C GLY A 2 3.05 39.04 -4.52
N LYS A 3 2.05 38.38 -3.92
CA LYS A 3 2.26 37.12 -3.17
C LYS A 3 2.09 35.85 -4.01
N ASN A 4 1.50 35.95 -5.20
CA ASN A 4 1.24 34.78 -6.05
C ASN A 4 2.45 34.37 -6.89
N THR A 5 3.32 35.32 -7.25
CA THR A 5 4.46 35.06 -8.14
C THR A 5 5.56 34.22 -7.48
N GLU A 6 5.76 34.37 -6.16
CA GLU A 6 6.74 33.55 -5.42
C GLU A 6 6.30 32.09 -5.30
N LEU A 7 4.99 31.84 -5.14
CA LEU A 7 4.44 30.48 -5.06
C LEU A 7 4.50 29.77 -6.41
N GLU A 8 4.25 30.47 -7.52
CA GLU A 8 4.39 29.91 -8.88
C GLU A 8 5.83 29.44 -9.14
N ASN A 9 6.84 30.18 -8.70
CA ASN A 9 8.24 29.80 -8.85
C ASN A 9 8.62 28.53 -8.06
N VAL A 10 7.95 28.25 -6.93
CA VAL A 10 8.21 27.04 -6.14
C VAL A 10 7.68 25.79 -6.85
N PHE A 11 6.50 25.85 -7.47
CA PHE A 11 5.97 24.73 -8.26
C PHE A 11 6.76 24.49 -9.56
N GLU A 12 7.39 25.53 -10.09
CA GLU A 12 8.28 25.43 -11.24
C GLU A 12 9.66 24.86 -10.91
N ALA A 13 10.02 24.77 -9.62
CA ALA A 13 11.31 24.25 -9.21
C ALA A 13 11.46 22.76 -9.57
N SER A 14 12.62 22.41 -10.12
CA SER A 14 12.92 21.06 -10.63
C SER A 14 12.73 19.97 -9.57
N TYR A 15 13.08 20.25 -8.31
CA TYR A 15 12.94 19.29 -7.21
C TYR A 15 11.47 18.98 -6.87
N VAL A 16 10.57 19.97 -6.92
CA VAL A 16 9.14 19.76 -6.64
C VAL A 16 8.52 18.88 -7.72
N LYS A 17 8.77 19.21 -9.00
CA LYS A 17 8.28 18.41 -10.13
C LYS A 17 8.76 16.97 -10.06
N LYS A 18 10.04 16.78 -9.74
CA LYS A 18 10.65 15.46 -9.62
C LYS A 18 10.03 14.63 -8.49
N SER A 19 9.95 15.19 -7.27
CA SER A 19 9.37 14.49 -6.13
C SER A 19 7.88 14.18 -6.33
N CYS A 20 7.11 15.12 -6.89
CA CYS A 20 5.69 14.88 -7.23
C CYS A 20 5.53 13.81 -8.31
N ALA A 21 6.40 13.78 -9.33
CA ALA A 21 6.37 12.76 -10.36
C ALA A 21 6.72 11.37 -9.81
N LEU A 22 7.76 11.26 -8.98
CA LEU A 22 8.14 10.01 -8.32
C LEU A 22 7.03 9.49 -7.39
N LEU A 23 6.41 10.36 -6.60
CA LEU A 23 5.29 9.99 -5.73
C LEU A 23 4.06 9.56 -6.53
N THR A 24 3.78 10.24 -7.64
CA THR A 24 2.66 9.87 -8.51
C THR A 24 2.91 8.54 -9.20
N ALA A 25 4.14 8.30 -9.66
CA ALA A 25 4.55 7.02 -10.25
C ALA A 25 4.43 5.87 -9.24
N HIS A 26 4.81 6.11 -7.98
CA HIS A 26 4.60 5.18 -6.86
C HIS A 26 3.15 4.78 -6.70
N LEU A 27 2.24 5.76 -6.61
CA LEU A 27 0.82 5.53 -6.43
C LEU A 27 0.16 4.81 -7.61
N MET A 28 0.75 4.93 -8.81
CA MET A 28 0.32 4.22 -10.01
C MET A 28 0.92 2.82 -10.13
N GLY A 29 1.88 2.45 -9.27
CA GLY A 29 2.60 1.17 -9.37
C GLY A 29 3.48 1.06 -10.61
N LEU A 30 3.98 2.17 -11.14
CA LEU A 30 4.85 2.18 -12.32
C LEU A 30 6.28 1.75 -11.96
N PRO A 31 6.98 1.00 -12.83
CA PRO A 31 8.38 0.68 -12.61
C PRO A 31 9.23 1.94 -12.66
N ILE A 32 10.05 2.15 -11.63
CA ILE A 32 10.93 3.31 -11.51
C ILE A 32 12.32 2.92 -12.02
N PRO A 33 12.99 3.75 -12.85
CA PRO A 33 14.35 3.49 -13.30
C PRO A 33 15.33 3.37 -12.13
N GLU A 34 16.28 2.44 -12.20
CA GLU A 34 17.27 2.19 -11.14
C GLU A 34 18.08 3.43 -10.75
N VAL A 35 18.36 4.31 -11.73
CA VAL A 35 19.10 5.57 -11.52
C VAL A 35 18.40 6.52 -10.53
N LEU A 36 17.08 6.42 -10.41
CA LEU A 36 16.25 7.27 -9.54
C LEU A 36 15.82 6.55 -8.24
N HIS A 37 16.28 5.32 -8.02
CA HIS A 37 15.80 4.49 -6.92
C HIS A 37 16.17 5.07 -5.55
N ASP A 38 17.38 5.57 -5.38
CA ASP A 38 17.84 6.17 -4.12
C ASP A 38 17.02 7.40 -3.73
N GLU A 39 16.74 8.27 -4.70
CA GLU A 39 15.93 9.47 -4.49
C GLU A 39 14.46 9.12 -4.23
N TYR A 40 13.95 8.09 -4.90
CA TYR A 40 12.62 7.56 -4.67
C TYR A 40 12.47 7.02 -3.23
N LEU A 41 13.44 6.23 -2.75
CA LEU A 41 13.44 5.72 -1.38
C LEU A 41 13.50 6.86 -0.37
N PHE A 42 14.33 7.88 -0.61
CA PHE A 42 14.40 9.06 0.24
C PHE A 42 13.05 9.78 0.34
N VAL A 43 12.38 10.02 -0.80
CA VAL A 43 11.06 10.65 -0.84
C VAL A 43 10.02 9.83 -0.09
N LEU A 44 10.02 8.50 -0.24
CA LEU A 44 9.07 7.64 0.47
C LEU A 44 9.30 7.57 1.99
N GLN A 45 10.55 7.68 2.44
CA GLN A 45 10.86 7.72 3.86
C GLN A 45 10.47 9.05 4.52
N GLU A 46 10.60 10.17 3.80
CA GLU A 46 10.31 11.50 4.34
C GLU A 46 8.83 11.92 4.19
N ALA A 47 8.17 11.54 3.10
CA ALA A 47 6.81 12.00 2.80
C ALA A 47 5.79 11.69 3.91
N PRO A 48 5.74 10.47 4.51
CA PRO A 48 4.80 10.17 5.60
C PRO A 48 5.03 11.02 6.85
N ARG A 49 6.30 11.32 7.18
CA ARG A 49 6.66 12.17 8.34
C ARG A 49 6.21 13.60 8.13
N LEU A 50 6.39 14.15 6.93
CA LEU A 50 5.89 15.49 6.59
C LEU A 50 4.36 15.55 6.63
N LEU A 51 3.70 14.52 6.11
CA LEU A 51 2.23 14.43 6.17
C LEU A 51 1.72 14.33 7.61
N ASP A 52 2.42 13.65 8.51
CA ASP A 52 2.06 13.61 9.93
C ASP A 52 2.07 14.99 10.57
N VAL A 53 3.13 15.77 10.35
CA VAL A 53 3.20 17.15 10.85
C VAL A 53 2.09 18.02 10.26
N MET A 54 1.76 17.84 8.98
CA MET A 54 0.65 18.54 8.33
C MET A 54 -0.71 18.14 8.92
N ILE A 55 -0.91 16.86 9.23
CA ILE A 55 -2.12 16.35 9.88
C ILE A 55 -2.26 16.96 11.27
N ASP A 56 -1.21 16.92 12.09
CA ASP A 56 -1.23 17.48 13.45
C ASP A 56 -1.51 18.99 13.45
N MET A 57 -0.87 19.74 12.56
CA MET A 57 -1.10 21.18 12.40
C MET A 57 -2.53 21.49 11.93
N THR A 58 -3.12 20.63 11.10
CA THR A 58 -4.47 20.84 10.58
C THR A 58 -5.54 20.44 11.59
N LEU A 59 -5.37 19.31 12.28
CA LEU A 59 -6.30 18.80 13.28
C LEU A 59 -6.29 19.62 14.57
N SER A 60 -5.17 20.25 14.92
CA SER A 60 -5.13 21.21 16.03
C SER A 60 -6.03 22.44 15.81
N ARG A 61 -6.48 22.67 14.57
CA ARG A 61 -7.38 23.75 14.19
C ARG A 61 -8.77 23.15 13.93
N GLU A 62 -9.67 23.27 14.90
CA GLU A 62 -11.04 22.70 14.90
C GLU A 62 -11.90 23.00 13.65
N ARG A 63 -11.53 23.97 12.80
CA ARG A 63 -12.26 24.33 11.59
C ARG A 63 -11.87 23.50 10.35
N TYR A 64 -10.78 22.73 10.41
CA TYR A 64 -10.19 22.07 9.24
C TYR A 64 -10.29 20.54 9.26
N TRP A 65 -11.29 19.97 9.93
CA TRP A 65 -11.51 18.52 10.00
C TRP A 65 -11.58 17.86 8.62
N ALA A 66 -12.26 18.50 7.65
CA ALA A 66 -12.39 17.97 6.29
C ALA A 66 -11.04 17.89 5.56
N GLN A 67 -10.15 18.86 5.79
CA GLN A 67 -8.79 18.85 5.24
C GLN A 67 -7.90 17.85 5.97
N GLY A 68 -8.09 17.70 7.29
CA GLY A 68 -7.39 16.69 8.09
C GLY A 68 -7.71 15.27 7.61
N THR A 69 -8.97 14.95 7.32
CA THR A 69 -9.35 13.64 6.78
C THR A 69 -8.79 13.40 5.38
N GLN A 70 -8.75 14.43 4.51
CA GLN A 70 -8.10 14.34 3.21
C GLN A 70 -6.59 14.06 3.32
N LEU A 71 -5.89 14.73 4.23
CA LEU A 71 -4.46 14.49 4.48
C LEU A 71 -4.19 13.06 4.98
N ILE A 72 -5.04 12.55 5.87
CA ILE A 72 -4.97 11.16 6.32
C ILE A 72 -5.13 10.19 5.14
N GLN A 73 -6.07 10.43 4.23
CA GLN A 73 -6.25 9.59 3.04
C GLN A 73 -5.03 9.62 2.12
N VAL A 74 -4.42 10.80 1.92
CA VAL A 74 -3.18 10.91 1.14
C VAL A 74 -2.03 10.16 1.82
N LYS A 75 -1.88 10.29 3.15
CA LYS A 75 -0.88 9.52 3.90
C LYS A 75 -1.07 8.02 3.70
N GLN A 76 -2.31 7.53 3.81
CA GLN A 76 -2.60 6.11 3.59
C GLN A 76 -2.31 5.70 2.15
N ALA A 77 -2.63 6.53 1.15
CA ALA A 77 -2.31 6.26 -0.24
C ALA A 77 -0.80 6.12 -0.47
N VAL A 78 0.01 7.00 0.11
CA VAL A 78 1.48 6.95 0.01
C VAL A 78 2.07 5.70 0.66
N VAL A 79 1.60 5.35 1.87
CA VAL A 79 2.06 4.17 2.61
C VAL A 79 1.68 2.88 1.87
N GLN A 80 0.46 2.79 1.34
CA GLN A 80 -0.02 1.59 0.65
C GLN A 80 0.40 1.52 -0.82
N GLY A 81 0.89 2.62 -1.41
CA GLY A 81 1.25 2.68 -2.83
C GLY A 81 0.05 2.55 -3.77
N VAL A 82 -1.14 2.93 -3.32
CA VAL A 82 -2.39 2.79 -4.07
C VAL A 82 -3.19 4.08 -4.00
N TRP A 83 -3.76 4.51 -5.13
CA TRP A 83 -4.64 5.66 -5.17
C TRP A 83 -5.91 5.45 -4.32
N PRO A 84 -6.40 6.48 -3.61
CA PRO A 84 -7.60 6.36 -2.76
C PRO A 84 -8.90 6.02 -3.52
N PHE A 85 -8.91 6.20 -4.85
CA PHE A 85 -10.05 5.86 -5.72
C PHE A 85 -10.03 4.41 -6.22
N GLU A 86 -8.92 3.69 -6.02
CA GLU A 86 -8.78 2.30 -6.42
C GLU A 86 -9.48 1.36 -5.42
N PRO A 87 -9.80 0.11 -5.83
CA PRO A 87 -10.38 -0.88 -4.93
C PRO A 87 -9.47 -1.09 -3.72
N LYS A 88 -10.03 -1.00 -2.50
CA LYS A 88 -9.28 -1.19 -1.24
C LYS A 88 -8.59 -2.56 -1.16
N LEU A 89 -9.09 -3.54 -1.90
CA LEU A 89 -8.51 -4.88 -1.98
C LEU A 89 -7.13 -4.91 -2.66
N LYS A 90 -6.79 -3.88 -3.46
CA LYS A 90 -5.47 -3.70 -4.08
C LYS A 90 -4.34 -3.43 -3.07
N GLN A 91 -4.68 -3.20 -1.80
CA GLN A 91 -3.72 -3.12 -0.69
C GLN A 91 -3.11 -4.50 -0.34
N LEU A 92 -3.70 -5.60 -0.81
CA LEU A 92 -3.17 -6.93 -0.54
C LEU A 92 -1.89 -7.20 -1.36
N PRO A 93 -0.87 -7.86 -0.77
CA PRO A 93 0.36 -8.20 -1.48
C PRO A 93 0.07 -9.18 -2.63
N HIS A 94 0.87 -9.10 -3.71
CA HIS A 94 0.74 -9.96 -4.90
C HIS A 94 -0.62 -9.85 -5.62
N TRP A 95 -1.22 -8.66 -5.62
CA TRP A 95 -2.49 -8.41 -6.28
C TRP A 95 -2.38 -8.52 -7.80
N THR A 96 -3.24 -9.34 -8.39
CA THR A 96 -3.36 -9.50 -9.85
C THR A 96 -4.81 -9.25 -10.27
N LEU A 97 -5.01 -8.73 -11.49
CA LEU A 97 -6.34 -8.51 -12.09
C LEU A 97 -7.24 -9.77 -12.09
N GLY A 98 -6.65 -10.97 -12.07
CA GLY A 98 -7.39 -12.23 -11.94
C GLY A 98 -8.04 -12.41 -10.57
N ILE A 99 -7.34 -12.01 -9.50
CA ILE A 99 -7.83 -12.06 -8.11
C ILE A 99 -9.00 -11.09 -7.96
N GLU A 100 -8.87 -9.88 -8.50
CA GLU A 100 -9.93 -8.86 -8.46
C GLU A 100 -11.23 -9.37 -9.08
N LYS A 101 -11.15 -9.96 -10.27
CA LYS A 101 -12.34 -10.52 -10.95
C LYS A 101 -12.97 -11.63 -10.12
N LEU A 102 -12.18 -12.52 -9.52
CA LEU A 102 -12.69 -13.61 -8.71
C LEU A 102 -13.37 -13.11 -7.43
N LEU A 103 -12.75 -12.16 -6.71
CA LEU A 103 -13.34 -11.59 -5.50
C LEU A 103 -14.61 -10.79 -5.79
N ASN A 104 -14.64 -10.05 -6.90
CA ASN A 104 -15.84 -9.39 -7.38
C ASN A 104 -16.97 -10.40 -7.72
N THR A 105 -16.66 -11.54 -8.34
CA THR A 105 -17.67 -12.59 -8.59
C THR A 105 -18.21 -13.22 -7.31
N LYS A 106 -17.39 -13.26 -6.24
CA LYS A 106 -17.81 -13.75 -4.91
C LYS A 106 -18.49 -12.67 -4.06
N GLY A 107 -18.59 -11.43 -4.55
CA GLY A 107 -19.26 -10.32 -3.88
C GLY A 107 -18.46 -9.63 -2.79
N PHE A 108 -17.13 -9.81 -2.76
CA PHE A 108 -16.25 -9.14 -1.81
C PHE A 108 -15.66 -7.87 -2.42
N PHE A 109 -15.94 -6.72 -1.80
CA PHE A 109 -15.47 -5.40 -2.26
C PHE A 109 -14.60 -4.68 -1.23
N ASP A 110 -14.68 -5.06 0.06
CA ASP A 110 -13.94 -4.41 1.14
C ASP A 110 -13.16 -5.42 2.00
N LEU A 111 -12.05 -4.97 2.58
CA LEU A 111 -11.20 -5.77 3.47
C LEU A 111 -11.96 -6.20 4.74
N THR A 112 -12.88 -5.35 5.22
CA THR A 112 -13.72 -5.67 6.39
C THR A 112 -14.61 -6.89 6.14
N GLN A 113 -15.10 -7.04 4.91
CA GLN A 113 -15.92 -8.20 4.53
C GLN A 113 -15.05 -9.46 4.51
N LEU A 114 -13.83 -9.34 4.01
CA LEU A 114 -12.86 -10.44 3.97
C LEU A 114 -12.46 -10.90 5.38
N ASN A 115 -12.24 -9.95 6.30
CA ASN A 115 -11.87 -10.24 7.69
C ASN A 115 -13.01 -10.85 8.53
N SER A 116 -14.26 -10.64 8.12
CA SER A 116 -15.44 -11.20 8.81
C SER A 116 -15.69 -12.68 8.50
N LEU A 117 -14.99 -13.23 7.51
CA LEU A 117 -15.11 -14.64 7.14
C LEU A 117 -14.36 -15.54 8.10
N ASP A 118 -14.83 -16.77 8.22
CA ASP A 118 -14.12 -17.83 8.94
C ASP A 118 -12.72 -18.05 8.31
N PRO A 119 -11.65 -18.14 9.11
CA PRO A 119 -10.27 -18.24 8.61
C PRO A 119 -10.04 -19.42 7.66
N VAL A 120 -10.80 -20.51 7.78
CA VAL A 120 -10.68 -21.67 6.89
C VAL A 120 -11.21 -21.34 5.51
N LYS A 121 -12.40 -20.73 5.43
CA LYS A 121 -13.02 -20.29 4.17
C LYS A 121 -12.20 -19.18 3.51
N LEU A 122 -11.66 -18.27 4.30
CA LEU A 122 -10.77 -17.22 3.81
C LEU A 122 -9.55 -17.81 3.11
N ARG A 123 -8.87 -18.77 3.76
CA ARG A 123 -7.71 -19.44 3.20
C ARG A 123 -8.03 -20.18 1.91
N GLU A 124 -9.19 -20.84 1.84
CA GLU A 124 -9.65 -21.54 0.64
C GLU A 124 -9.92 -20.56 -0.53
N ILE A 125 -10.61 -19.45 -0.26
CA ILE A 125 -10.90 -18.43 -1.28
C ILE A 125 -9.62 -17.79 -1.79
N LEU A 126 -8.68 -17.47 -0.89
CA LEU A 126 -7.39 -16.88 -1.27
C LEU A 126 -6.53 -17.89 -2.02
N SER A 127 -6.42 -19.14 -1.58
CA SER A 127 -5.63 -20.15 -2.30
C SER A 127 -6.20 -20.40 -3.70
N GLU A 128 -7.53 -20.44 -3.86
CA GLU A 128 -8.16 -20.51 -5.17
C GLU A 128 -7.85 -19.27 -6.03
N ALA A 129 -7.88 -18.08 -5.43
CA ALA A 129 -7.58 -16.84 -6.14
C ALA A 129 -6.12 -16.76 -6.61
N TYR A 130 -5.16 -17.17 -5.76
CA TYR A 130 -3.74 -17.15 -6.10
C TYR A 130 -3.35 -18.27 -7.07
N THR A 131 -3.96 -19.45 -6.99
CA THR A 131 -3.69 -20.56 -7.93
C THR A 131 -4.27 -20.32 -9.32
N LYS A 132 -5.46 -19.72 -9.42
CA LYS A 132 -6.09 -19.39 -10.72
C LYS A 132 -5.60 -18.06 -11.29
N GLY A 133 -5.10 -17.16 -10.44
CA GLY A 133 -4.72 -15.79 -10.78
C GLY A 133 -3.22 -15.56 -10.98
N SER A 134 -2.32 -16.42 -10.48
CA SER A 134 -0.87 -16.23 -10.57
C SER A 134 -0.21 -17.30 -11.44
N ASN A 135 0.50 -16.88 -12.49
CA ASN A 135 1.45 -17.72 -13.24
C ASN A 135 2.79 -17.91 -12.48
N ASP A 136 2.93 -17.34 -11.27
CA ASP A 136 4.15 -17.46 -10.47
C ASP A 136 3.77 -17.73 -9.01
N VAL A 137 3.75 -19.01 -8.65
CA VAL A 137 3.43 -19.51 -7.30
C VAL A 137 4.68 -20.08 -6.61
N SER A 138 5.86 -19.94 -7.23
CA SER A 138 7.06 -20.68 -6.84
C SER A 138 7.66 -20.29 -5.49
N HIS A 139 7.39 -19.08 -4.98
CA HIS A 139 7.99 -18.58 -3.73
C HIS A 139 7.06 -18.69 -2.50
N LEU A 140 5.75 -18.84 -2.69
CA LEU A 140 4.79 -18.96 -1.57
C LEU A 140 4.72 -20.39 -1.01
N ILE A 141 5.08 -21.40 -1.81
CA ILE A 141 5.10 -22.80 -1.37
C ILE A 141 6.31 -23.06 -0.46
N SER A 142 7.47 -22.44 -0.76
CA SER A 142 8.71 -22.65 -0.01
C SER A 142 8.67 -22.17 1.44
N GLU A 143 7.91 -21.12 1.75
CA GLU A 143 7.80 -20.64 3.13
C GLU A 143 6.83 -21.48 3.98
N SER A 144 5.85 -22.13 3.34
CA SER A 144 4.88 -22.98 4.04
C SER A 144 5.43 -24.36 4.42
N GLU A 145 6.36 -24.93 3.65
CA GLU A 145 7.04 -26.19 4.01
C GLU A 145 8.01 -26.03 5.18
N ASN A 146 8.63 -24.84 5.34
CA ASN A 146 9.60 -24.59 6.40
C ASN A 146 8.96 -24.30 7.77
N ALA A 147 7.66 -23.99 7.81
CA ALA A 147 6.94 -23.71 9.05
C ALA A 147 6.33 -24.96 9.71
N GLN A 148 6.46 -26.15 9.10
CA GLN A 148 5.86 -27.42 9.58
C GLN A 148 6.86 -28.47 10.11
N SER A 149 8.07 -28.06 10.48
CA SER A 149 8.93 -28.86 11.38
C SER A 149 9.82 -27.94 12.20
N PRO A 150 9.55 -27.82 13.51
CA PRO A 150 10.17 -28.76 14.44
C PRO A 150 9.25 -29.08 15.64
N ASP A 151 8.59 -30.24 15.60
CA ASP A 151 8.12 -30.88 16.83
C ASP A 151 8.13 -32.40 16.65
N SER A 152 9.31 -32.99 16.83
CA SER A 152 9.45 -34.33 17.41
C SER A 152 10.91 -34.59 17.78
N LYS A 153 11.23 -34.36 19.06
CA LYS A 153 12.01 -35.25 19.93
C LYS A 153 12.35 -34.52 21.23
N THR A 154 11.47 -34.63 22.21
CA THR A 154 11.93 -34.96 23.56
C THR A 154 11.59 -36.42 23.78
N PRO A 155 12.59 -37.24 24.15
CA PRO A 155 12.36 -38.01 25.36
C PRO A 155 13.53 -37.88 26.34
N ASP A 156 13.10 -37.85 27.58
CA ASP A 156 13.80 -37.98 28.85
C ASP A 156 14.79 -39.18 28.90
N GLN A 157 15.67 -39.16 29.91
CA GLN A 157 16.56 -40.22 30.44
C GLN A 157 18.02 -40.32 29.94
N ARG A 158 18.95 -39.65 30.63
CA ARG A 158 19.87 -40.23 31.65
C ARG A 158 20.89 -39.20 32.13
#